data_AF-A0A497P2J3-F1
#
_entry.id   AF-A0A497P2J3-F1
#
_cell.length_a   1.000
_cell.length_b   1.000
_cell.length_c   1.000
_cell.angle_alpha   90.00
_cell.angle_beta   90.00
_cell.angle_gamma   90.00
#
_symmetry.space_group_name_H-M   'P 1'
#
loop_
_entity.id
_entity.type
_entity.pdbx_description
1 polymer ?
#
loop_
_entity_poly.entity_id
_entity_poly.type
_entity_poly.pdbx_seq_one_letter_code
_entity_poly.pdbx_strand_id
1 'polypeptide(L)'
;MEISQDDISLLQKSFFEQRGLVRQHLDSYNEFVEHGLQEVVDEVGEINIEVPESPYKIKLNQVWIIDPQSRITGPYLTEVDGTKHEIYPMEARFRNLTYAAPISIEMTPIIDGREMETELVLIGNLPVMLKSKLCALSQLLPEELIKHGEDPNDIGGYFLVNGSERVIVALEDLASNRILVDIDTRGAAPVYQAKIFSTTVGFRARIQLRMKSDGAIYVSMPGVPTEIPFVILMRALGLESDKEVAEAVSPKAIVQNELELSFEKAVGINTVKDAIMYIGSRVAHGQVEEYRRQKAESIL
;
A
#
# COMPACT_ATOMS: atom_id res chain seq x y z
N MET A 1 30.00 17.43 33.54
CA MET A 1 28.66 17.59 34.11
C MET A 1 27.99 16.24 33.87
N GLU A 2 27.89 15.40 34.90
CA GLU A 2 27.26 14.09 34.78
C GLU A 2 25.74 14.26 34.88
N ILE A 3 25.00 13.62 33.99
CA ILE A 3 23.53 13.64 33.98
C ILE A 3 23.05 12.78 35.14
N SER A 4 22.28 13.36 36.06
CA SER A 4 21.72 12.66 37.21
C SER A 4 20.49 11.83 36.83
N GLN A 5 20.06 10.92 37.70
CA GLN A 5 18.80 10.19 37.49
C GLN A 5 17.58 11.13 37.47
N ASP A 6 17.63 12.24 38.22
CA ASP A 6 16.57 13.24 38.25
C ASP A 6 16.46 13.97 36.90
N ASP A 7 17.59 14.28 36.26
CA ASP A 7 17.62 14.87 34.92
C ASP A 7 17.00 13.93 33.88
N ILE A 8 17.26 12.63 33.98
CA ILE A 8 16.66 11.62 33.09
C ILE A 8 15.15 11.53 33.31
N SER A 9 14.68 11.53 34.56
CA SER A 9 13.25 11.51 34.88
C SER A 9 12.54 12.76 34.35
N LEU A 10 13.17 13.93 34.47
CA LEU A 10 12.65 15.18 33.94
C LEU A 10 12.52 15.12 32.41
N LEU A 11 13.53 14.60 31.71
CA LEU A 11 13.49 14.41 30.25
C LEU A 11 12.37 13.47 29.82
N GLN A 12 12.18 12.36 30.52
CA GLN A 12 11.10 11.41 30.22
C GLN A 12 9.72 12.03 30.43
N LYS A 13 9.50 12.75 31.54
CA LYS A 13 8.22 13.44 31.81
C LYS A 13 7.93 14.48 30.73
N SER A 14 8.91 15.32 30.40
CA SER A 14 8.76 16.31 29.33
C SER A 14 8.49 15.66 27.98
N PHE A 15 9.08 14.50 27.68
CA PHE A 15 8.79 13.74 26.46
C PHE A 15 7.32 13.30 26.41
N PHE A 16 6.78 12.71 27.48
CA PHE A 16 5.38 12.27 27.50
C PHE A 16 4.38 13.43 27.51
N GLU A 17 4.69 14.53 28.18
CA GLU A 17 3.86 15.74 28.16
C GLU A 17 3.77 16.35 26.75
N GLN A 18 4.87 16.35 25.99
CA GLN A 18 4.89 16.91 24.63
C GLN A 18 4.39 15.93 23.56
N ARG A 19 4.70 14.64 23.69
CA ARG A 19 4.42 13.63 22.66
C ARG A 19 3.08 12.93 22.90
N GLY A 20 2.61 12.82 24.15
CA GLY A 20 1.45 12.01 24.49
C GLY A 20 1.73 10.49 24.38
N LEU A 21 0.69 9.68 24.58
CA LEU A 21 0.78 8.21 24.65
C LEU A 21 0.30 7.48 23.38
N VAL A 22 -0.49 8.14 22.53
CA VAL A 22 -1.14 7.53 21.34
C VAL A 22 -0.68 8.16 20.03
N ARG A 23 0.48 8.82 20.07
CA ARG A 23 1.01 9.62 18.96
C ARG A 23 1.19 8.81 17.68
N GLN A 24 1.54 7.53 17.78
CA GLN A 24 1.68 6.63 16.64
C GLN A 24 0.43 6.56 15.76
N HIS A 25 -0.76 6.54 16.37
CA HIS A 25 -2.01 6.49 15.62
C HIS A 25 -2.40 7.87 15.08
N LEU A 26 -2.27 8.90 15.91
CA LEU A 26 -2.61 10.28 15.53
C LEU A 26 -1.72 10.80 14.40
N ASP A 27 -0.40 10.66 14.53
CA ASP A 27 0.55 11.12 13.51
C ASP A 27 0.35 10.34 12.21
N SER A 28 0.17 9.01 12.27
CA SER A 28 -0.10 8.20 11.08
C SER A 28 -1.42 8.56 10.40
N TYR A 29 -2.47 8.83 11.15
CA TYR A 29 -3.76 9.24 10.59
C TYR A 29 -3.70 10.65 9.98
N ASN A 30 -3.04 11.59 10.66
CA ASN A 30 -2.85 12.93 10.14
C ASN A 30 -2.05 12.91 8.83
N GLU A 31 -0.96 12.15 8.77
CA GLU A 31 -0.17 11.98 7.54
C GLU A 31 -0.99 11.37 6.40
N PHE A 32 -1.81 10.36 6.71
CA PHE A 32 -2.71 9.76 5.73
C PHE A 32 -3.73 10.77 5.19
N VAL A 33 -4.32 11.60 6.06
CA VAL A 33 -5.30 12.61 5.66
C VAL A 33 -4.66 13.76 4.88
N GLU A 34 -3.48 14.23 5.30
CA GLU A 34 -2.80 15.40 4.72
C GLU A 34 -2.12 15.09 3.38
N HIS A 35 -1.53 13.89 3.23
CA HIS A 35 -0.79 13.51 2.01
C HIS A 35 -1.28 12.19 1.41
N GLY A 36 -1.48 11.16 2.23
CA GLY A 36 -1.78 9.80 1.76
C GLY A 36 -3.03 9.68 0.89
N LEU A 37 -4.11 10.42 1.19
CA LEU A 37 -5.32 10.44 0.36
C LEU A 37 -5.04 10.99 -1.05
N GLN A 38 -4.24 12.04 -1.17
CA GLN A 38 -3.90 12.63 -2.46
C GLN A 38 -3.01 11.70 -3.28
N GLU A 39 -2.03 11.05 -2.64
CA GLU A 39 -1.16 10.06 -3.31
C GLU A 39 -1.96 8.93 -3.97
N VAL A 40 -3.02 8.44 -3.30
CA VAL A 40 -3.89 7.41 -3.87
C VAL A 40 -4.68 7.94 -5.07
N VAL A 41 -5.15 9.19 -5.03
CA VAL A 41 -5.89 9.80 -6.14
C VAL A 41 -4.97 10.03 -7.34
N ASP A 42 -3.75 10.53 -7.11
CA ASP A 42 -2.73 10.79 -8.13
C ASP A 42 -2.29 9.50 -8.85
N GLU A 43 -2.20 8.38 -8.12
CA GLU A 43 -1.83 7.11 -8.70
C GLU A 43 -2.91 6.55 -9.64
N VAL A 44 -4.19 6.67 -9.26
CA VAL A 44 -5.29 6.25 -10.14
C VAL A 44 -5.33 7.14 -11.38
N GLY A 45 -5.20 8.47 -11.20
CA GLY A 45 -5.05 9.47 -12.26
C GLY A 45 -6.27 9.64 -13.16
N GLU A 46 -6.57 8.64 -14.00
CA GLU A 46 -7.67 8.67 -14.96
C GLU A 46 -8.50 7.39 -14.90
N ILE A 47 -9.82 7.55 -14.87
CA ILE A 47 -10.78 6.45 -15.01
C ILE A 47 -11.30 6.44 -16.43
N ASN A 48 -11.07 5.35 -17.17
CA ASN A 48 -11.63 5.16 -18.50
C ASN A 48 -13.06 4.60 -18.39
N ILE A 49 -14.02 5.24 -19.05
CA ILE A 49 -15.41 4.80 -19.10
C ILE A 49 -15.74 4.38 -20.53
N GLU A 50 -15.93 3.07 -20.71
CA GLU A 50 -16.29 2.47 -21.99
C GLU A 50 -17.81 2.59 -22.22
N VAL A 51 -18.24 3.67 -22.87
CA VAL A 51 -19.61 3.81 -23.37
C VAL A 51 -19.63 3.47 -24.88
N PRO A 52 -20.58 2.65 -25.37
CA PRO A 52 -20.62 2.22 -26.77
C PRO A 52 -20.63 3.35 -27.81
N GLU A 53 -21.17 4.52 -27.47
CA GLU A 53 -21.36 5.65 -28.40
C GLU A 53 -20.32 6.76 -28.27
N SER A 54 -19.73 6.95 -27.07
CA SER A 54 -18.57 7.84 -26.89
C SER A 54 -17.78 7.43 -25.64
N PRO A 55 -16.63 6.73 -25.79
CA PRO A 55 -15.76 6.50 -24.65
C PRO A 55 -15.24 7.84 -24.15
N TYR A 56 -15.28 8.05 -22.84
CA TYR A 56 -14.75 9.25 -22.22
C TYR A 56 -13.91 8.87 -21.00
N LYS A 57 -13.08 9.80 -20.57
CA LYS A 57 -12.24 9.62 -19.39
C LYS A 57 -12.66 10.58 -18.31
N ILE A 58 -12.47 10.20 -17.06
CA ILE A 58 -12.57 11.10 -15.92
C ILE A 58 -11.17 11.24 -15.35
N LYS A 59 -10.62 12.45 -15.44
CA LYS A 59 -9.38 12.78 -14.76
C LYS A 59 -9.69 13.16 -13.32
N LEU A 60 -9.02 12.51 -12.38
CA LEU A 60 -9.08 12.82 -10.96
C LEU A 60 -7.99 13.83 -10.64
N ASN A 61 -8.36 14.93 -9.99
CA ASN A 61 -7.41 15.97 -9.57
C ASN A 61 -7.24 15.92 -8.04
N GLN A 62 -7.67 16.96 -7.34
CA GLN A 62 -7.42 17.12 -5.91
C GLN A 62 -8.53 16.50 -5.04
N VAL A 63 -8.12 15.87 -3.94
CA VAL A 63 -9.02 15.42 -2.86
C VAL A 63 -9.25 16.55 -1.86
N TRP A 64 -10.50 16.68 -1.41
CA TRP A 64 -10.93 17.69 -0.45
C TRP A 64 -11.79 17.07 0.63
N ILE A 65 -11.60 17.49 1.87
CA ILE A 65 -12.50 17.12 2.97
C ILE A 65 -13.54 18.23 3.10
N ILE A 66 -14.53 18.19 2.21
CA ILE A 66 -15.62 19.17 2.17
C ILE A 66 -16.84 18.55 1.48
N ASP A 67 -18.03 18.90 1.93
CA ASP A 67 -19.24 18.71 1.16
C ASP A 67 -19.47 19.95 0.27
N PRO A 68 -19.47 19.82 -1.07
CA PRO A 68 -19.59 20.96 -1.99
C PRO A 68 -20.91 21.72 -1.83
N GLN A 69 -21.98 21.06 -1.39
CA GLN A 69 -23.30 21.66 -1.26
C GLN A 69 -23.47 22.39 0.08
N SER A 70 -23.10 21.73 1.18
CA SER A 70 -23.27 22.29 2.53
C SER A 70 -22.06 23.09 3.04
N ARG A 71 -20.92 23.00 2.35
CA ARG A 71 -19.62 23.58 2.75
C ARG A 71 -19.10 23.11 4.11
N ILE A 72 -19.61 21.99 4.61
CA ILE A 72 -19.13 21.36 5.85
C ILE A 72 -17.79 20.68 5.58
N THR A 73 -16.83 20.86 6.48
CA THR A 73 -15.46 20.29 6.38
C THR A 73 -15.14 19.33 7.51
N GLY A 74 -15.97 19.28 8.55
CA GLY A 74 -15.81 18.37 9.69
C GLY A 74 -16.81 17.21 9.69
N PRO A 75 -16.81 16.43 10.79
CA PRO A 75 -17.78 15.36 11.00
C PRO A 75 -19.21 15.86 11.07
N TYR A 76 -20.11 15.22 10.34
CA TYR A 76 -21.47 15.72 10.13
C TYR A 76 -22.50 14.61 10.10
N LEU A 77 -23.77 15.02 10.26
CA LEU A 77 -24.93 14.16 10.11
C LEU A 77 -25.89 14.77 9.10
N THR A 78 -26.50 13.92 8.28
CA THR A 78 -27.69 14.27 7.49
C THR A 78 -28.91 13.74 8.22
N GLU A 79 -29.80 14.64 8.64
CA GLU A 79 -31.06 14.29 9.29
C GLU A 79 -32.07 13.73 8.28
N VAL A 80 -33.17 13.15 8.79
CA VAL A 80 -34.22 12.52 7.97
C VAL A 80 -34.85 13.49 6.96
N ASP A 81 -34.91 14.77 7.30
CA ASP A 81 -35.40 15.84 6.44
C ASP A 81 -34.39 16.32 5.39
N GLY A 82 -33.17 15.76 5.39
CA GLY A 82 -32.08 16.11 4.49
C GLY A 82 -31.20 17.27 4.98
N THR A 83 -31.47 17.86 6.15
CA THR A 83 -30.62 18.90 6.71
C THR A 83 -29.29 18.33 7.19
N LYS A 84 -28.20 19.05 6.90
CA LYS A 84 -26.84 18.67 7.27
C LYS A 84 -26.31 19.61 8.34
N HIS A 85 -25.74 19.06 9.40
CA HIS A 85 -25.07 19.83 10.44
C HIS A 85 -23.87 19.06 11.01
N GLU A 86 -22.92 19.79 11.55
CA GLU A 86 -21.74 19.22 12.21
C GLU A 86 -22.13 18.58 13.55
N ILE A 87 -21.49 17.45 13.87
CA ILE A 87 -21.74 16.71 15.10
C ILE A 87 -20.47 16.59 15.93
N TYR A 88 -20.63 16.37 17.23
CA TYR A 88 -19.54 16.09 18.16
C TYR A 88 -19.47 14.60 18.53
N PRO A 89 -18.31 14.09 18.98
CA PRO A 89 -18.16 12.66 19.28
C PRO A 89 -19.16 12.13 20.32
N MET A 90 -19.44 12.91 21.37
CA MET A 90 -20.50 12.66 22.35
C MET A 90 -21.84 12.30 21.67
N GLU A 91 -22.31 13.13 20.74
CA GLU A 91 -23.56 12.90 20.02
C GLU A 91 -23.51 11.61 19.20
N ALA A 92 -22.39 11.35 18.52
CA ALA A 92 -22.20 10.13 17.75
C ALA A 92 -22.28 8.87 18.61
N ARG A 93 -21.75 8.90 19.84
CA ARG A 93 -21.86 7.79 20.82
C ARG A 93 -23.32 7.51 21.19
N PHE A 94 -24.07 8.54 21.62
CA PHE A 94 -25.43 8.35 22.13
C PHE A 94 -26.46 8.00 21.05
N ARG A 95 -26.28 8.50 19.82
CA ARG A 95 -27.20 8.26 18.71
C ARG A 95 -26.83 7.04 17.86
N ASN A 96 -25.82 6.26 18.25
CA ASN A 96 -25.28 5.15 17.47
C ASN A 96 -24.84 5.54 16.04
N LEU A 97 -24.22 6.72 15.90
CA LEU A 97 -23.78 7.24 14.60
C LEU A 97 -22.30 6.93 14.35
N THR A 98 -21.88 7.10 13.10
CA THR A 98 -20.46 7.07 12.74
C THR A 98 -19.95 8.50 12.66
N TYR A 99 -18.88 8.81 13.40
CA TYR A 99 -18.24 10.12 13.41
C TYR A 99 -17.33 10.24 12.19
N ALA A 100 -17.84 10.84 11.11
CA ALA A 100 -17.17 10.88 9.81
C ALA A 100 -17.36 12.21 9.08
N ALA A 101 -16.32 12.65 8.36
CA ALA A 101 -16.27 13.88 7.57
C ALA A 101 -16.46 13.58 6.06
N PRO A 102 -17.03 14.50 5.28
CA PRO A 102 -17.27 14.29 3.85
C PRO A 102 -15.95 14.35 3.07
N ILE A 103 -15.77 13.43 2.12
CA ILE A 103 -14.66 13.46 1.15
C ILE A 103 -15.23 13.76 -0.23
N SER A 104 -14.65 14.74 -0.89
CA SER A 104 -14.90 15.08 -2.28
C SER A 104 -13.63 15.01 -3.12
N ILE A 105 -13.80 14.74 -4.40
CA ILE A 105 -12.70 14.75 -5.39
C ILE A 105 -13.09 15.67 -6.54
N GLU A 106 -12.14 16.48 -6.99
CA GLU A 106 -12.27 17.23 -8.23
C GLU A 106 -12.14 16.28 -9.43
N MET A 107 -13.18 16.26 -10.26
CA MET A 107 -13.26 15.41 -11.43
C MET A 107 -13.40 16.27 -12.68
N THR A 108 -12.54 16.03 -13.67
CA THR A 108 -12.61 16.68 -14.99
C THR A 108 -12.97 15.63 -16.05
N PRO A 109 -14.19 15.66 -16.62
CA PRO A 109 -14.54 14.80 -17.73
C PRO A 109 -13.75 15.19 -18.99
N ILE A 110 -13.18 14.21 -19.68
CA ILE A 110 -12.48 14.36 -20.96
C ILE A 110 -13.27 13.62 -22.02
N ILE A 111 -13.99 14.36 -22.87
CA ILE A 111 -14.83 13.82 -23.94
C ILE A 111 -14.23 14.26 -25.27
N ASP A 112 -13.98 13.31 -26.18
CA ASP A 112 -13.36 13.57 -27.49
C ASP A 112 -12.04 14.37 -27.42
N GLY A 113 -11.25 14.13 -26.37
CA GLY A 113 -9.98 14.82 -26.13
C GLY A 113 -10.10 16.26 -25.63
N ARG A 114 -11.30 16.71 -25.26
CA ARG A 114 -11.54 18.03 -24.67
C ARG A 114 -11.87 17.89 -23.19
N GLU A 115 -11.12 18.63 -22.35
CA GLU A 115 -11.44 18.80 -20.93
C GLU A 115 -12.72 19.64 -20.80
N MET A 116 -13.70 19.09 -20.10
CA MET A 116 -14.94 19.77 -19.72
C MET A 116 -14.77 20.53 -18.41
N GLU A 117 -15.85 21.13 -17.91
CA GLU A 117 -15.82 21.81 -16.61
C GLU A 117 -15.44 20.83 -15.49
N THR A 118 -14.58 21.29 -14.58
CA THR A 118 -14.16 20.51 -13.42
C THR A 118 -15.21 20.66 -12.33
N GLU A 119 -15.70 19.53 -11.83
CA GLU A 119 -16.71 19.49 -10.77
C GLU A 119 -16.14 18.86 -9.52
N LEU A 120 -16.49 19.44 -8.36
CA LEU A 120 -16.16 18.86 -7.06
C LEU A 120 -17.27 17.90 -6.65
N VAL A 121 -16.98 16.60 -6.68
CA VAL A 121 -17.97 15.53 -6.46
C VAL A 121 -17.79 14.91 -5.09
N LEU A 122 -18.86 14.79 -4.31
CA LEU A 122 -18.86 14.05 -3.04
C LEU A 122 -18.77 12.54 -3.31
N ILE A 123 -17.70 11.90 -2.84
CA ILE A 123 -17.45 10.47 -3.07
C ILE A 123 -17.84 9.60 -1.87
N GLY A 124 -17.90 10.17 -0.67
CA GLY A 124 -18.25 9.42 0.53
C GLY A 124 -17.83 10.12 1.82
N ASN A 125 -17.74 9.35 2.91
CA ASN A 125 -17.42 9.86 4.24
C ASN A 125 -16.21 9.12 4.82
N LEU A 126 -15.26 9.86 5.40
CA LEU A 126 -14.09 9.34 6.10
C LEU A 126 -14.35 9.30 7.61
N PRO A 127 -14.28 8.14 8.28
CA PRO A 127 -14.27 8.10 9.73
C PRO A 127 -13.13 8.96 10.30
N VAL A 128 -13.46 9.81 11.26
CA VAL A 128 -12.50 10.74 11.87
C VAL A 128 -11.98 10.19 13.19
N MET A 129 -10.66 10.10 13.31
CA MET A 129 -10.01 9.66 14.54
C MET A 129 -10.11 10.74 15.62
N LEU A 130 -10.55 10.38 16.82
CA LEU A 130 -10.70 11.33 17.92
C LEU A 130 -9.34 11.93 18.30
N LYS A 131 -9.33 13.25 18.53
CA LYS A 131 -8.13 14.08 18.78
C LYS A 131 -7.13 14.16 17.63
N SER A 132 -7.44 13.66 16.43
CA SER A 132 -6.68 13.97 15.21
C SER A 132 -6.89 15.42 14.77
N LYS A 133 -6.04 15.95 13.88
CA LYS A 133 -6.16 17.33 13.36
C LYS A 133 -7.52 17.62 12.73
N LEU A 134 -8.13 16.62 12.09
CA LEU A 134 -9.44 16.73 11.46
C LEU A 134 -10.61 16.68 12.47
N CYS A 135 -10.37 16.18 13.69
CA CYS A 135 -11.38 16.10 14.72
C CYS A 135 -11.69 17.47 15.30
N ALA A 136 -12.99 17.77 15.46
CA ALA A 136 -13.46 19.02 16.07
C ALA A 136 -12.92 19.24 17.49
N LEU A 137 -12.62 18.17 18.23
CA LEU A 137 -12.09 18.25 19.60
C LEU A 137 -10.62 18.67 19.67
N SER A 138 -9.86 18.61 18.58
CA SER A 138 -8.40 18.78 18.62
C SER A 138 -7.93 20.19 18.97
N GLN A 139 -8.76 21.20 18.68
CA GLN A 139 -8.45 22.61 18.90
C GLN A 139 -9.14 23.18 20.15
N LEU A 140 -9.93 22.37 20.87
CA LEU A 140 -10.70 22.83 22.02
C LEU A 140 -9.86 22.84 23.29
N LEU A 141 -10.08 23.86 24.11
CA LEU A 141 -9.50 23.95 25.45
C LEU A 141 -10.15 22.94 26.40
N PRO A 142 -9.49 22.53 27.49
CA PRO A 142 -10.07 21.61 28.48
C PRO A 142 -11.45 22.01 28.99
N GLU A 143 -11.68 23.32 29.20
CA GLU A 143 -12.99 23.84 29.63
C GLU A 143 -14.08 23.67 28.57
N GLU A 144 -13.71 23.77 27.29
CA GLU A 144 -14.63 23.60 26.16
C GLU A 144 -14.95 22.12 25.96
N LEU A 145 -13.97 21.23 26.10
CA LEU A 145 -14.19 19.77 26.08
C LEU A 145 -15.24 19.36 27.12
N ILE A 146 -15.15 19.89 28.35
CA ILE A 146 -16.14 19.63 29.40
C ILE A 146 -17.53 20.14 29.00
N LYS A 147 -17.63 21.32 28.38
CA LYS A 147 -18.92 21.85 27.88
C LYS A 147 -19.54 20.96 26.80
N HIS A 148 -18.71 20.30 25.98
CA HIS A 148 -19.14 19.34 24.98
C HIS A 148 -19.37 17.91 25.55
N GLY A 149 -19.20 17.71 26.86
CA GLY A 149 -19.43 16.43 27.52
C GLY A 149 -18.28 15.43 27.36
N GLU A 150 -17.09 15.88 26.99
CA GLU A 150 -15.88 15.07 26.84
C GLU A 150 -14.96 15.23 28.06
N ASP A 151 -14.20 14.18 28.39
CA ASP A 151 -13.14 14.25 29.41
C ASP A 151 -11.87 14.83 28.78
N PRO A 152 -11.30 15.94 29.33
CA PRO A 152 -10.01 16.46 28.87
C PRO A 152 -8.88 15.43 28.86
N ASN A 153 -8.92 14.46 29.79
CA ASN A 153 -7.91 13.42 29.94
C ASN A 153 -8.07 12.23 28.98
N ASP A 154 -9.13 12.18 28.18
CA ASP A 154 -9.23 11.20 27.10
C ASP A 154 -8.00 11.33 26.19
N ILE A 155 -7.33 10.24 25.86
CA ILE A 155 -6.14 10.26 25.02
C ILE A 155 -6.47 10.33 23.52
N GLY A 156 -7.68 9.94 23.11
CA GLY A 156 -8.07 9.81 21.70
C GLY A 156 -7.33 8.67 20.99
N GLY A 157 -7.22 8.76 19.65
CA GLY A 157 -6.54 7.74 18.84
C GLY A 157 -7.42 6.54 18.43
N TYR A 158 -8.73 6.67 18.54
CA TYR A 158 -9.72 5.68 18.14
C TYR A 158 -10.85 6.33 17.33
N PHE A 159 -11.72 5.51 16.74
CA PHE A 159 -12.83 5.93 15.88
C PHE A 159 -14.17 5.64 16.56
N LEU A 160 -15.20 6.40 16.20
CA LEU A 160 -16.59 6.10 16.55
C LEU A 160 -17.34 5.60 15.32
N VAL A 161 -17.74 4.33 15.34
CA VAL A 161 -18.45 3.68 14.25
C VAL A 161 -19.72 3.03 14.81
N ASN A 162 -20.87 3.51 14.35
CA ASN A 162 -22.18 3.09 14.84
C ASN A 162 -22.31 3.18 16.38
N GLY A 163 -21.85 4.28 16.96
CA GLY A 163 -21.81 4.54 18.41
C GLY A 163 -20.75 3.77 19.19
N SER A 164 -20.07 2.80 18.56
CA SER A 164 -19.06 1.99 19.22
C SER A 164 -17.66 2.54 18.97
N GLU A 165 -16.84 2.54 20.01
CA GLU A 165 -15.43 2.90 19.94
C GLU A 165 -14.63 1.77 19.29
N ARG A 166 -13.84 2.10 18.28
CA ARG A 166 -13.02 1.14 17.52
C ARG A 166 -11.60 1.66 17.42
N VAL A 167 -10.64 0.85 17.85
CA VAL A 167 -9.21 1.13 17.73
C VAL A 167 -8.59 0.20 16.69
N ILE A 168 -7.68 0.74 15.88
CA ILE A 168 -6.87 -0.07 14.96
C ILE A 168 -5.66 -0.58 15.74
N VAL A 169 -5.58 -1.90 15.93
CA VAL A 169 -4.41 -2.52 16.54
C VAL A 169 -3.28 -2.55 15.53
N ALA A 170 -2.12 -2.02 15.91
CA ALA A 170 -0.93 -2.07 15.07
C ALA A 170 -0.54 -3.53 14.78
N LEU A 171 -0.38 -3.85 13.50
CA LEU A 171 0.08 -5.16 13.05
C LEU A 171 1.58 -5.08 12.78
N GLU A 172 2.31 -6.06 13.28
CA GLU A 172 3.70 -6.27 12.92
C GLU A 172 3.75 -7.12 11.66
N ASP A 173 4.47 -6.64 10.65
CA ASP A 173 4.70 -7.35 9.40
C ASP A 173 6.19 -7.31 9.05
N LEU A 174 6.63 -8.28 8.26
CA LEU A 174 8.00 -8.31 7.76
C LEU A 174 8.23 -7.13 6.83
N ALA A 175 9.40 -6.50 6.96
CA ALA A 175 9.78 -5.38 6.13
C ALA A 175 9.68 -5.75 4.63
N SER A 176 8.81 -5.03 3.92
CA SER A 176 8.67 -5.15 2.47
C SER A 176 9.90 -4.62 1.75
N ASN A 177 10.03 -4.98 0.47
CA ASN A 177 11.07 -4.49 -0.44
C ASN A 177 12.49 -4.74 0.10
N ARG A 178 12.67 -5.81 0.87
CA ARG A 178 13.95 -6.29 1.40
C ARG A 178 14.16 -7.76 1.08
N ILE A 179 15.42 -8.11 0.83
CA ILE A 179 15.84 -9.50 0.60
C ILE A 179 16.06 -10.15 1.97
N LEU A 180 15.27 -11.18 2.27
CA LEU A 180 15.39 -11.97 3.50
C LEU A 180 15.96 -13.34 3.13
N VAL A 181 17.18 -13.64 3.59
CA VAL A 181 17.85 -14.92 3.36
C VAL A 181 17.64 -15.84 4.55
N ASP A 182 17.33 -17.10 4.29
CA ASP A 182 16.99 -18.12 5.27
C ASP A 182 17.52 -19.50 4.82
N ILE A 183 17.73 -20.40 5.77
CA ILE A 183 18.20 -21.76 5.52
C ILE A 183 17.17 -22.72 6.11
N ASP A 184 16.45 -23.42 5.23
CA ASP A 184 15.48 -24.43 5.67
C ASP A 184 16.20 -25.76 5.93
N THR A 185 16.33 -26.11 7.21
CA THR A 185 16.99 -27.34 7.69
C THR A 185 16.01 -28.47 8.00
N ARG A 186 14.71 -28.30 7.71
CA ARG A 186 13.67 -29.30 8.04
C ARG A 186 13.72 -30.54 7.14
N GLY A 187 14.36 -30.45 5.98
CA GLY A 187 14.50 -31.54 5.02
C GLY A 187 15.75 -32.40 5.23
N ALA A 188 15.95 -33.38 4.35
CA ALA A 188 17.14 -34.25 4.36
C ALA A 188 18.45 -33.50 4.04
N ALA A 189 18.35 -32.39 3.31
CA ALA A 189 19.46 -31.50 3.00
C ALA A 189 19.03 -30.03 3.24
N PRO A 190 19.93 -29.15 3.68
CA PRO A 190 19.61 -27.73 3.87
C PRO A 190 19.27 -27.08 2.54
N VAL A 191 18.13 -26.38 2.49
CA VAL A 191 17.70 -25.60 1.32
C VAL A 191 17.90 -24.13 1.61
N TYR A 192 18.82 -23.50 0.87
CA TYR A 192 19.05 -22.07 0.95
C TYR A 192 17.97 -21.33 0.18
N GLN A 193 17.30 -20.38 0.82
CA GLN A 193 16.21 -19.63 0.22
C GLN A 193 16.34 -18.14 0.49
N ALA A 194 15.97 -17.32 -0.49
CA ALA A 194 15.78 -15.89 -0.34
C ALA A 194 14.32 -15.55 -0.64
N LYS A 195 13.70 -14.74 0.21
CA LYS A 195 12.31 -14.30 0.07
C LYS A 195 12.29 -12.78 -0.01
N ILE A 196 11.47 -12.26 -0.91
CA ILE A 196 11.23 -10.84 -1.10
C ILE A 196 9.72 -10.65 -1.09
N PHE A 197 9.24 -9.83 -0.16
CA PHE A 197 7.86 -9.33 -0.20
C PHE A 197 7.90 -7.98 -0.91
N SER A 198 7.67 -8.00 -2.22
CA SER A 198 7.59 -6.79 -3.03
C SER A 198 6.23 -6.16 -2.81
N THR A 199 6.20 -4.92 -2.36
CA THR A 199 4.97 -4.15 -2.19
C THR A 199 5.11 -2.88 -3.01
N THR A 200 4.22 -2.74 -3.99
CA THR A 200 3.86 -1.48 -4.64
C THR A 200 2.50 -1.05 -4.10
N VAL A 201 2.05 0.17 -4.40
CA VAL A 201 0.78 0.65 -3.86
C VAL A 201 -0.35 -0.29 -4.31
N GLY A 202 -1.15 -0.76 -3.34
CA GLY A 202 -2.25 -1.70 -3.56
C GLY A 202 -1.89 -3.15 -3.93
N PHE A 203 -0.62 -3.47 -4.28
CA PHE A 203 -0.23 -4.81 -4.70
C PHE A 203 0.98 -5.35 -3.93
N ARG A 204 0.80 -6.53 -3.33
CA ARG A 204 1.86 -7.24 -2.63
C ARG A 204 2.12 -8.59 -3.29
N ALA A 205 3.33 -8.76 -3.80
CA ALA A 205 3.83 -10.00 -4.38
C ALA A 205 4.92 -10.62 -3.52
N ARG A 206 4.88 -11.95 -3.39
CA ARG A 206 5.96 -12.72 -2.79
C ARG A 206 6.78 -13.38 -3.89
N ILE A 207 8.04 -12.98 -4.00
CA ILE A 207 9.02 -13.63 -4.88
C ILE A 207 9.98 -14.41 -4.01
N GLN A 208 10.28 -15.65 -4.40
CA GLN A 208 11.14 -16.53 -3.65
C GLN A 208 12.17 -17.19 -4.57
N LEU A 209 13.44 -17.14 -4.17
CA LEU A 209 14.52 -17.88 -4.79
C LEU A 209 14.89 -19.07 -3.89
N ARG A 210 15.06 -20.24 -4.47
CA ARG A 210 15.49 -21.47 -3.77
C ARG A 210 16.63 -22.12 -4.51
N MET A 211 17.71 -22.43 -3.80
CA MET A 211 18.76 -23.31 -4.30
C MET A 211 18.39 -24.75 -3.93
N LYS A 212 18.11 -25.57 -4.93
CA LYS A 212 17.74 -26.98 -4.71
C LYS A 212 18.99 -27.82 -4.48
N SER A 213 18.79 -29.09 -4.13
CA SER A 213 19.87 -30.06 -3.89
C SER A 213 20.73 -30.34 -5.13
N ASP A 214 20.27 -29.99 -6.32
CA ASP A 214 21.04 -30.08 -7.56
C ASP A 214 21.93 -28.84 -7.79
N GLY A 215 22.02 -27.92 -6.82
CA GLY A 215 22.85 -26.72 -6.88
C GLY A 215 22.33 -25.62 -7.80
N ALA A 216 21.22 -25.84 -8.51
CA ALA A 216 20.61 -24.83 -9.37
C ALA A 216 19.64 -23.93 -8.59
N ILE A 217 19.58 -22.66 -9.01
CA ILE A 217 18.70 -21.65 -8.43
C ILE A 217 17.38 -21.60 -9.20
N TYR A 218 16.28 -21.69 -8.48
CA TYR A 218 14.92 -21.60 -8.99
C TYR A 218 14.19 -20.41 -8.39
N VAL A 219 13.37 -19.75 -9.21
CA VAL A 219 12.56 -18.59 -8.83
C VAL A 219 11.09 -18.97 -8.85
N SER A 220 10.38 -18.60 -7.80
CA SER A 220 8.92 -18.69 -7.66
C SER A 220 8.36 -17.28 -7.58
N MET A 221 7.38 -16.98 -8.43
CA MET A 221 6.72 -15.68 -8.48
C MET A 221 5.21 -15.88 -8.68
N PRO A 222 4.37 -14.92 -8.25
CA PRO A 222 2.92 -14.98 -8.46
C PRO A 222 2.59 -15.06 -9.96
N GLY A 223 1.51 -15.74 -10.31
CA GLY A 223 1.08 -15.89 -11.71
C GLY A 223 1.77 -17.04 -12.47
N VAL A 224 2.89 -17.59 -11.99
CA VAL A 224 3.50 -18.79 -12.58
C VAL A 224 3.37 -19.99 -11.63
N PRO A 225 2.68 -21.08 -12.05
CA PRO A 225 2.40 -22.21 -11.15
C PRO A 225 3.62 -23.09 -10.84
N THR A 226 4.68 -22.98 -11.64
CA THR A 226 5.90 -23.79 -11.51
C THR A 226 7.11 -22.89 -11.34
N GLU A 227 8.13 -23.38 -10.65
CA GLU A 227 9.37 -22.62 -10.48
C GLU A 227 10.16 -22.57 -11.78
N ILE A 228 10.76 -21.41 -12.04
CA ILE A 228 11.53 -21.13 -13.25
C ILE A 228 13.01 -21.11 -12.87
N PRO A 229 13.90 -21.79 -13.63
CA PRO A 229 15.34 -21.61 -13.48
C PRO A 229 15.76 -20.15 -13.57
N PHE A 230 16.61 -19.69 -12.65
CA PHE A 230 17.02 -18.29 -12.53
C PHE A 230 17.53 -17.68 -13.85
N VAL A 231 18.38 -18.39 -14.58
CA VAL A 231 18.96 -17.92 -15.85
C VAL A 231 17.89 -17.68 -16.92
N ILE A 232 16.85 -18.51 -16.97
CA ILE A 232 15.74 -18.33 -17.93
C ILE A 232 14.97 -17.05 -17.62
N LEU A 233 14.74 -16.75 -16.33
CA LEU A 233 14.11 -15.50 -15.94
C LEU A 233 14.96 -14.28 -16.33
N MET A 234 16.28 -14.33 -16.08
CA MET A 234 17.19 -13.24 -16.46
C MET A 234 17.22 -13.01 -17.98
N ARG A 235 17.17 -14.10 -18.77
CA ARG A 235 17.05 -14.01 -20.24
C ARG A 235 15.71 -13.42 -20.67
N ALA A 236 14.60 -13.79 -20.02
CA ALA A 236 13.30 -13.20 -20.30
C ALA A 236 13.22 -11.70 -19.99
N LEU A 237 14.00 -11.23 -18.99
CA LEU A 237 14.13 -9.82 -18.62
C LEU A 237 15.04 -9.02 -19.57
N GLY A 238 15.69 -9.67 -20.54
CA GLY A 238 16.46 -9.00 -21.61
C GLY A 238 17.97 -9.19 -21.57
N LEU A 239 18.53 -10.01 -20.67
CA LEU A 239 19.96 -10.35 -20.68
C LEU A 239 20.23 -11.56 -21.59
N GLU A 240 20.81 -11.33 -22.76
CA GLU A 240 21.02 -12.40 -23.75
C GLU A 240 22.32 -13.18 -23.51
N SER A 241 23.40 -12.49 -23.11
CA SER A 241 24.70 -13.12 -22.94
C SER A 241 24.86 -13.75 -21.57
N ASP A 242 25.40 -14.97 -21.50
CA ASP A 242 25.75 -15.62 -20.22
C ASP A 242 26.72 -14.79 -19.38
N LYS A 243 27.61 -14.05 -20.07
CA LYS A 243 28.53 -13.12 -19.43
C LYS A 243 27.76 -11.99 -18.73
N GLU A 244 26.78 -11.40 -19.39
CA GLU A 244 25.95 -10.33 -18.82
C GLU A 244 25.15 -10.82 -17.61
N VAL A 245 24.57 -12.03 -17.70
CA VAL A 245 23.84 -12.64 -16.57
C VAL A 245 24.77 -12.87 -15.38
N ALA A 246 25.97 -13.42 -15.60
CA ALA A 246 26.94 -13.67 -14.53
C ALA A 246 27.47 -12.37 -13.90
N GLU A 247 27.80 -11.38 -14.73
CA GLU A 247 28.27 -10.06 -14.27
C GLU A 247 27.17 -9.28 -13.52
N ALA A 248 25.90 -9.42 -13.92
CA ALA A 248 24.76 -8.80 -13.25
C ALA A 248 24.52 -9.35 -11.83
N VAL A 249 24.82 -10.64 -11.58
CA VAL A 249 24.74 -11.23 -10.24
C VAL A 249 25.89 -10.73 -9.36
N SER A 250 27.13 -10.85 -9.84
CA SER A 250 28.31 -10.42 -9.10
C SER A 250 29.55 -10.36 -10.00
N PRO A 251 30.44 -9.38 -9.82
CA PRO A 251 31.73 -9.34 -10.51
C PRO A 251 32.77 -10.33 -9.92
N LYS A 252 32.46 -11.00 -8.80
CA LYS A 252 33.42 -11.92 -8.14
C LYS A 252 33.35 -13.32 -8.76
N ALA A 253 34.47 -13.82 -9.26
CA ALA A 253 34.59 -15.15 -9.85
C ALA A 253 34.08 -16.29 -8.94
N ILE A 254 34.28 -16.18 -7.62
CA ILE A 254 33.80 -17.18 -6.65
C ILE A 254 32.28 -17.33 -6.70
N VAL A 255 31.55 -16.22 -6.84
CA VAL A 255 30.08 -16.23 -6.92
C VAL A 255 29.61 -16.69 -8.30
N GLN A 256 30.36 -16.34 -9.35
CA GLN A 256 30.04 -16.76 -10.72
C GLN A 256 30.17 -18.28 -10.91
N ASN A 257 31.16 -18.90 -10.26
CA ASN A 257 31.35 -20.35 -10.30
C ASN A 257 30.14 -21.12 -9.74
N GLU A 258 29.47 -20.58 -8.70
CA GLU A 258 28.27 -21.19 -8.13
C GLU A 258 27.06 -21.17 -9.09
N LEU A 259 27.10 -20.36 -10.17
CA LEU A 259 26.02 -20.29 -11.16
C LEU A 259 26.12 -21.36 -12.24
N GLU A 260 27.23 -22.11 -12.33
CA GLU A 260 27.48 -23.11 -13.39
C GLU A 260 26.30 -24.08 -13.56
N LEU A 261 25.85 -24.67 -12.44
CA LEU A 261 24.72 -25.61 -12.41
C LEU A 261 23.38 -24.94 -12.81
N SER A 262 23.24 -23.64 -12.59
CA SER A 262 22.07 -22.88 -13.03
C SER A 262 22.07 -22.62 -14.54
N PHE A 263 23.25 -22.41 -15.14
CA PHE A 263 23.39 -22.29 -16.61
C PHE A 263 23.11 -23.62 -17.32
N GLU A 264 23.52 -24.75 -16.75
CA GLU A 264 23.19 -26.09 -17.29
C GLU A 264 21.66 -26.30 -17.43
N LYS A 265 20.86 -25.78 -16.49
CA LYS A 265 19.39 -25.88 -16.55
C LYS A 265 18.75 -25.00 -17.62
N ALA A 266 19.48 -24.01 -18.15
CA ALA A 266 19.00 -23.09 -19.18
C ALA A 266 19.50 -23.46 -20.59
N VAL A 267 20.22 -24.57 -20.75
CA VAL A 267 20.70 -25.06 -22.04
C VAL A 267 19.51 -25.27 -23.00
N GLY A 268 19.62 -24.70 -24.19
CA GLY A 268 18.59 -24.77 -25.23
C GLY A 268 17.62 -23.58 -25.27
N ILE A 269 17.71 -22.63 -24.34
CA ILE A 269 16.83 -21.44 -24.28
C ILE A 269 17.66 -20.16 -24.37
N ASN A 270 18.27 -19.91 -25.53
CA ASN A 270 19.31 -18.87 -25.65
C ASN A 270 18.78 -17.48 -25.97
N THR A 271 17.55 -17.36 -26.49
CA THR A 271 16.98 -16.06 -26.85
C THR A 271 15.94 -15.59 -25.84
N VAL A 272 15.74 -14.27 -25.77
CA VAL A 272 14.66 -13.65 -24.96
C VAL A 272 13.30 -14.24 -25.33
N LYS A 273 13.06 -14.46 -26.63
CA LYS A 273 11.82 -15.05 -27.14
C LYS A 273 11.60 -16.46 -26.63
N ASP A 274 12.63 -17.30 -26.66
CA ASP A 274 12.55 -18.68 -26.15
C ASP A 274 12.26 -18.70 -24.64
N ALA A 275 12.86 -17.77 -23.89
CA ALA A 275 12.66 -17.65 -22.45
C ALA A 275 11.23 -17.20 -22.11
N ILE A 276 10.69 -16.19 -22.80
CA ILE A 276 9.30 -15.75 -22.65
C ILE A 276 8.34 -16.89 -23.01
N MET A 277 8.61 -17.63 -24.08
CA MET A 277 7.80 -18.77 -24.49
C MET A 277 7.84 -19.94 -23.50
N TYR A 278 8.99 -20.16 -22.86
CA TYR A 278 9.15 -21.16 -21.81
C TYR A 278 8.28 -20.84 -20.58
N ILE A 279 8.19 -19.57 -20.21
CA ILE A 279 7.32 -19.08 -19.12
C ILE A 279 5.85 -19.15 -19.55
N GLY A 280 5.52 -18.62 -20.73
CA GLY A 280 4.15 -18.61 -21.26
C GLY A 280 3.53 -20.00 -21.40
N SER A 281 4.34 -21.00 -21.78
CA SER A 281 3.87 -22.39 -21.90
C SER A 281 3.51 -23.05 -20.56
N ARG A 282 4.01 -22.52 -19.45
CA ARG A 282 3.65 -22.95 -18.08
C ARG A 282 2.44 -22.23 -17.52
N VAL A 283 2.21 -21.00 -17.96
CA VAL A 283 1.09 -20.17 -17.50
C VAL A 283 -0.18 -20.51 -18.27
N ALA A 284 -0.11 -20.54 -19.60
CA ALA A 284 -1.25 -20.73 -20.49
C ALA A 284 -1.06 -21.98 -21.37
N HIS A 285 -1.00 -23.14 -20.73
CA HIS A 285 -0.82 -24.42 -21.41
C HIS A 285 -1.94 -24.67 -22.44
N GLY A 286 -1.56 -25.12 -23.65
CA GLY A 286 -2.50 -25.45 -24.72
C GLY A 286 -3.10 -24.26 -25.48
N GLN A 287 -2.74 -23.03 -25.13
CA GLN A 287 -3.20 -21.83 -25.84
C GLN A 287 -2.32 -21.48 -27.05
N VAL A 288 -2.80 -20.57 -27.90
CA VAL A 288 -2.05 -20.03 -29.04
C VAL A 288 -0.75 -19.37 -28.55
N GLU A 289 0.30 -19.46 -29.36
CA GLU A 289 1.62 -18.89 -29.06
C GLU A 289 1.55 -17.41 -28.68
N GLU A 290 0.79 -16.61 -29.43
CA GLU A 290 0.63 -15.18 -29.18
C GLU A 290 0.00 -14.90 -27.82
N TYR A 291 -1.02 -15.66 -27.42
CA TYR A 291 -1.65 -15.54 -26.11
C TYR A 291 -0.69 -15.93 -24.98
N ARG A 292 0.09 -17.00 -25.16
CA ARG A 292 1.12 -17.42 -24.20
C ARG A 292 2.18 -16.34 -24.00
N ARG A 293 2.60 -15.72 -25.09
CA ARG A 293 3.57 -14.63 -25.07
C ARG A 293 3.03 -13.41 -24.35
N GLN A 294 1.86 -12.91 -24.74
CA GLN A 294 1.22 -11.75 -24.09
C GLN A 294 1.00 -12.01 -22.59
N LYS A 295 0.61 -13.23 -22.22
CA LYS A 295 0.40 -13.58 -20.81
C LYS A 295 1.70 -13.63 -20.01
N ALA A 296 2.78 -14.13 -20.60
CA ALA A 296 4.11 -14.09 -19.98
C ALA A 296 4.62 -12.66 -19.83
N GLU A 297 4.50 -11.84 -20.88
CA GLU A 297 4.87 -10.42 -20.85
C GLU A 297 4.03 -9.62 -19.84
N SER A 298 2.78 -9.99 -19.58
CA SER A 298 1.96 -9.34 -18.54
C SER A 298 2.33 -9.71 -17.11
N ILE A 299 3.07 -10.81 -16.91
CA ILE A 299 3.46 -11.31 -15.58
C ILE A 299 4.87 -10.83 -15.20
N LEU A 300 5.77 -10.75 -16.18
CA LEU A 300 7.13 -10.25 -16.03
C LEU A 300 7.12 -8.73 -15.78
#